data_AF-A0A7C4J2G9-F1
#
_entry.id   AF-A0A7C4J2G9-F1
#
_cell.length_a   1.000
_cell.length_b   1.000
_cell.length_c   1.000
_cell.angle_alpha   90.00
_cell.angle_beta   90.00
_cell.angle_gamma   90.00
#
_symmetry.space_group_name_H-M   'P 1'
#
loop_
_entity.id
_entity.type
_entity.pdbx_description
1 polymer ?
#
loop_
_entity_poly.entity_id
_entity_poly.type
_entity_poly.pdbx_seq_one_letter_code
_entity_poly.pdbx_strand_id
1 'polypeptide(L)'
;MNKEDIIRYWKETSDKDYETMLHLFQTGDYHWSLFMGHLVIEKLLKAIFVMRNDENIQPPKTHDLLLLAKKAGIETNDEIDDTLDLITTFNINARYPDYKQEFYHKCNLNFTQDSIKKIKELREWIITMIENQ
;
A
#
# COMPACT_ATOMS: atom_id res chain seq x y z
N MET A 1 -8.02 -20.21 11.82
CA MET A 1 -7.88 -19.50 10.54
C MET A 1 -6.79 -20.22 9.79
N ASN A 2 -7.11 -20.81 8.65
CA ASN A 2 -6.10 -21.41 7.79
C ASN A 2 -5.38 -20.30 6.98
N LYS A 3 -4.35 -20.68 6.23
CA LYS A 3 -3.58 -19.75 5.38
C LYS A 3 -4.45 -18.95 4.40
N GLU A 4 -5.40 -19.62 3.75
CA GLU A 4 -6.32 -19.01 2.77
C GLU A 4 -7.22 -17.95 3.41
N ASP A 5 -7.71 -18.19 4.63
CA ASP A 5 -8.51 -17.23 5.38
C ASP A 5 -7.71 -15.95 5.66
N ILE A 6 -6.42 -16.06 5.99
CA ILE A 6 -5.55 -14.92 6.27
C ILE A 6 -5.30 -14.12 4.98
N ILE A 7 -5.02 -14.80 3.86
CA ILE A 7 -4.82 -14.15 2.56
C ILE A 7 -6.10 -13.40 2.14
N ARG A 8 -7.25 -14.05 2.25
CA ARG A 8 -8.56 -13.46 1.96
C ARG A 8 -8.84 -12.25 2.85
N TYR A 9 -8.57 -12.36 4.15
CA TYR A 9 -8.71 -11.24 5.09
C TYR A 9 -7.88 -10.02 4.64
N TRP A 10 -6.63 -10.22 4.23
CA TRP A 10 -5.79 -9.12 3.74
C TRP A 10 -6.29 -8.53 2.42
N LYS A 11 -6.76 -9.35 1.47
CA LYS A 11 -7.38 -8.85 0.22
C LYS A 11 -8.63 -8.03 0.52
N GLU A 12 -9.59 -8.59 1.24
CA GLU A 12 -10.87 -7.93 1.54
C GLU A 12 -10.70 -6.63 2.33
N THR A 13 -9.75 -6.59 3.27
CA THR A 13 -9.46 -5.36 4.02
C THR A 13 -8.65 -4.36 3.21
N SER A 14 -7.90 -4.78 2.20
CA SER A 14 -7.26 -3.88 1.23
C SER A 14 -8.30 -3.26 0.29
N ASP A 15 -9.28 -4.03 -0.17
CA ASP A 15 -10.35 -3.56 -1.04
C ASP A 15 -11.20 -2.47 -0.37
N LYS A 16 -11.55 -2.66 0.90
CA LYS A 16 -12.27 -1.64 1.70
C LYS A 16 -11.46 -0.36 1.86
N ASP A 17 -10.15 -0.48 2.08
CA ASP A 17 -9.25 0.68 2.18
C ASP A 17 -9.12 1.41 0.84
N TYR A 18 -9.12 0.67 -0.26
CA TYR A 18 -9.06 1.22 -1.61
C TYR A 18 -10.30 2.05 -1.95
N GLU A 19 -11.49 1.55 -1.64
CA GLU A 19 -12.71 2.35 -1.78
C GLU A 19 -12.68 3.61 -0.90
N THR A 20 -12.17 3.49 0.34
CA THR A 20 -12.02 4.63 1.24
C THR A 20 -11.03 5.66 0.70
N MET A 21 -9.91 5.22 0.13
CA MET A 21 -8.96 6.10 -0.57
C MET A 21 -9.67 6.90 -1.67
N LEU A 22 -10.49 6.25 -2.50
CA LEU A 22 -11.20 6.92 -3.58
C LEU A 22 -12.22 7.93 -3.07
N HIS A 23 -12.96 7.60 -2.00
CA HIS A 23 -13.89 8.55 -1.38
C HIS A 23 -13.18 9.80 -0.85
N LEU A 24 -12.04 9.63 -0.15
CA LEU A 24 -11.26 10.75 0.39
C LEU A 24 -10.70 11.63 -0.74
N PHE A 25 -10.27 11.03 -1.84
CA PHE A 25 -9.85 11.79 -3.01
C PHE A 25 -10.99 12.63 -3.58
N GLN A 26 -12.19 12.05 -3.70
CA GLN A 26 -13.38 12.75 -4.20
C GLN A 26 -13.82 13.90 -3.31
N THR A 27 -13.65 13.79 -1.98
CA THR A 27 -13.99 14.86 -1.02
C THR A 27 -12.90 15.92 -0.88
N GLY A 28 -11.71 15.70 -1.46
CA GLY A 28 -10.58 16.64 -1.40
C GLY A 28 -9.62 16.40 -0.23
N ASP A 29 -9.81 15.33 0.55
CA ASP A 29 -8.92 14.94 1.65
C ASP A 29 -7.69 14.19 1.14
N TYR A 30 -6.90 14.89 0.33
CA TYR A 30 -5.84 14.31 -0.49
C TYR A 30 -4.74 13.59 0.30
N HIS A 31 -4.25 14.17 1.39
CA HIS A 31 -3.22 13.54 2.23
C HIS A 31 -3.72 12.24 2.89
N TRP A 32 -4.98 12.23 3.36
CA TRP A 32 -5.62 11.03 3.90
C TRP A 32 -5.88 9.98 2.81
N SER A 33 -6.25 10.41 1.61
CA SER A 33 -6.33 9.50 0.46
C SER A 33 -4.99 8.79 0.22
N LEU A 34 -3.87 9.51 0.20
CA LEU A 34 -2.55 8.89 0.01
C LEU A 34 -2.13 7.97 1.16
N PHE A 35 -2.50 8.32 2.39
CA PHE A 35 -2.34 7.43 3.55
C PHE A 35 -3.11 6.12 3.39
N MET A 36 -4.38 6.18 2.94
CA MET A 36 -5.16 4.96 2.66
C MET A 36 -4.52 4.14 1.55
N GLY A 37 -4.01 4.79 0.50
CA GLY A 37 -3.28 4.11 -0.56
C GLY A 37 -2.02 3.37 -0.09
N HIS A 38 -1.32 3.88 0.93
CA HIS A 38 -0.26 3.14 1.59
C HIS A 38 -0.77 1.86 2.26
N LEU A 39 -1.87 1.93 3.02
CA LEU A 39 -2.45 0.76 3.69
C LEU A 39 -2.92 -0.31 2.70
N VAL A 40 -3.50 0.10 1.57
CA VAL A 40 -3.91 -0.79 0.47
C VAL A 40 -2.75 -1.68 0.03
N ILE A 41 -1.61 -1.07 -0.27
CA ILE A 41 -0.41 -1.78 -0.74
C ILE A 41 0.20 -2.62 0.39
N GLU A 42 0.30 -2.08 1.61
CA GLU A 42 0.83 -2.80 2.77
C GLU A 42 0.08 -4.13 3.00
N LYS A 43 -1.26 -4.07 2.99
CA LYS A 43 -2.11 -5.24 3.20
C LYS A 43 -1.91 -6.31 2.12
N LEU A 44 -1.81 -5.92 0.84
CA LEU A 44 -1.59 -6.88 -0.24
C LEU A 44 -0.19 -7.50 -0.21
N LEU A 45 0.84 -6.74 0.14
CA LEU A 45 2.19 -7.28 0.34
C LEU A 45 2.20 -8.29 1.51
N LYS A 46 1.45 -8.03 2.58
CA LYS A 46 1.26 -8.99 3.68
C LYS A 46 0.50 -10.24 3.22
N ALA A 47 -0.46 -10.11 2.30
CA ALA A 47 -1.14 -11.25 1.70
C ALA A 47 -0.15 -12.15 0.93
N ILE A 48 0.71 -11.56 0.08
CA ILE A 48 1.76 -12.30 -0.65
C ILE A 48 2.77 -12.92 0.32
N PHE A 49 3.17 -12.19 1.36
CA PHE A 49 4.08 -12.72 2.38
C PHE A 49 3.51 -14.00 3.00
N VAL A 50 2.26 -13.98 3.45
CA VAL A 50 1.60 -15.17 4.00
C VAL A 50 1.54 -16.27 2.94
N MET A 51 1.13 -15.95 1.71
CA MET A 51 1.04 -16.90 0.59
C MET A 51 2.34 -17.66 0.34
N ARG A 52 3.50 -16.99 0.43
CA ARG A 52 4.81 -17.58 0.10
C ARG A 52 5.58 -18.14 1.30
N ASN A 53 5.10 -17.92 2.52
CA ASN A 53 5.74 -18.41 3.74
C ASN A 53 4.89 -19.49 4.44
N ASP A 54 5.49 -20.17 5.40
CA ASP A 54 4.78 -21.15 6.23
C ASP A 54 3.75 -20.50 7.15
N GLU A 55 2.70 -21.26 7.52
CA GLU A 55 1.56 -20.77 8.31
C GLU A 55 1.95 -20.18 9.68
N ASN A 56 3.11 -20.57 10.21
CA ASN A 56 3.61 -20.11 11.51
C ASN A 56 4.38 -18.78 11.43
N ILE A 57 4.66 -18.28 10.23
CA ILE A 57 5.45 -17.06 10.02
C ILE A 57 4.51 -15.88 9.82
N GLN A 58 4.51 -14.96 10.79
CA GLN A 58 3.71 -13.74 10.69
C GLN A 58 4.40 -12.68 9.83
N PRO A 59 3.63 -11.86 9.09
CA PRO A 59 4.19 -10.72 8.38
C PRO A 59 4.97 -9.81 9.33
N PRO A 60 6.11 -9.27 8.89
CA PRO A 60 6.89 -8.33 9.68
C PRO A 60 6.04 -7.14 10.15
N LYS A 61 6.23 -6.72 11.40
CA LYS A 61 5.63 -5.50 11.95
C LYS A 61 6.40 -4.26 11.49
N THR A 62 6.43 -4.05 10.17
CA THR A 62 7.02 -2.87 9.52
C THR A 62 5.99 -2.24 8.58
N HIS A 63 6.20 -0.96 8.31
CA HIS A 63 5.45 -0.19 7.32
C HIS A 63 6.29 0.18 6.09
N ASP A 64 7.51 -0.33 6.02
CA ASP A 64 8.37 -0.17 4.85
C ASP A 64 7.89 -1.15 3.77
N LEU A 65 7.31 -0.60 2.69
CA LEU A 65 6.70 -1.40 1.63
C LEU A 65 7.77 -2.13 0.80
N LEU A 66 8.92 -1.52 0.56
CA LEU A 66 10.01 -2.14 -0.18
C LEU A 66 10.59 -3.33 0.59
N LEU A 67 10.78 -3.16 1.91
CA LEU A 67 11.21 -4.24 2.78
C LEU A 67 10.18 -5.38 2.84
N LEU A 68 8.87 -5.05 2.87
CA LEU A 68 7.81 -6.06 2.82
C LEU A 68 7.82 -6.83 1.49
N ALA A 69 7.96 -6.14 0.36
CA ALA A 69 8.04 -6.78 -0.97
C ALA A 69 9.23 -7.75 -1.05
N LYS A 70 10.42 -7.30 -0.62
CA LYS A 70 11.63 -8.13 -0.56
C LYS A 70 11.45 -9.36 0.34
N LYS A 71 10.86 -9.19 1.52
CA LYS A 71 10.56 -10.30 2.45
C LYS A 71 9.47 -11.24 1.95
N ALA A 72 8.57 -10.75 1.10
CA ALA A 72 7.59 -11.56 0.39
C ALA A 72 8.20 -12.25 -0.86
N GLY A 73 9.50 -12.10 -1.11
CA GLY A 73 10.19 -12.70 -2.27
C GLY A 73 9.73 -12.13 -3.61
N ILE A 74 9.19 -10.91 -3.63
CA ILE A 74 8.78 -10.25 -4.87
C ILE A 74 10.04 -9.70 -5.53
N GLU A 75 10.26 -10.06 -6.80
CA GLU A 75 11.29 -9.44 -7.63
C GLU A 75 10.78 -8.09 -8.12
N THR A 76 11.53 -7.03 -7.81
CA THR A 76 11.22 -5.66 -8.16
C THR A 76 12.29 -5.10 -9.10
N ASN A 77 11.95 -4.04 -9.82
CA ASN A 77 12.89 -3.22 -10.58
C ASN A 77 12.97 -1.81 -9.95
N ASP A 78 13.89 -0.98 -10.44
CA ASP A 78 14.12 0.37 -9.88
C ASP A 78 12.84 1.24 -9.86
N GLU A 79 11.97 1.13 -10.87
CA GLU A 79 10.72 1.89 -10.94
C GLU A 79 9.71 1.48 -9.86
N ILE A 80 9.63 0.18 -9.57
CA ILE A 80 8.78 -0.37 -8.53
C ILE A 80 9.36 -0.05 -7.15
N ASP A 81 10.67 -0.14 -6.97
CA ASP A 81 11.36 0.25 -5.73
C ASP A 81 11.08 1.72 -5.40
N ASP A 82 11.28 2.63 -6.35
CA ASP A 82 10.99 4.06 -6.21
C ASP A 82 9.51 4.32 -5.86
N THR A 83 8.59 3.54 -6.45
CA THR A 83 7.16 3.67 -6.19
C THR A 83 6.80 3.19 -4.78
N LEU A 84 7.37 2.08 -4.32
CA LEU A 84 7.17 1.56 -2.96
C LEU A 84 7.71 2.52 -1.90
N ASP A 85 8.89 3.11 -2.15
CA ASP A 85 9.50 4.10 -1.26
C ASP A 85 8.67 5.38 -1.20
N LEU A 86 8.23 5.90 -2.36
CA LEU A 86 7.33 7.06 -2.41
C LEU A 86 6.07 6.82 -1.58
N ILE A 87 5.38 5.69 -1.79
CA ILE A 87 4.14 5.38 -1.08
C ILE A 87 4.39 5.18 0.42
N THR A 88 5.54 4.61 0.81
CA THR A 88 5.96 4.50 2.21
C THR A 88 6.03 5.88 2.89
N THR A 89 6.46 6.93 2.17
CA THR A 89 6.50 8.29 2.74
C THR A 89 5.13 8.82 3.13
N PHE A 90 4.06 8.40 2.45
CA PHE A 90 2.69 8.86 2.74
C PHE A 90 2.23 8.42 4.13
N ASN A 91 2.70 7.26 4.59
CA ASN A 91 2.40 6.76 5.93
C ASN A 91 2.93 7.68 7.04
N ILE A 92 4.17 8.14 6.90
CA ILE A 92 4.82 8.97 7.92
C ILE A 92 4.24 10.39 7.85
N ASN A 93 4.23 10.97 6.66
CA ASN A 93 3.94 12.39 6.48
C ASN A 93 2.46 12.74 6.71
N ALA A 94 1.53 11.82 6.47
CA ALA A 94 0.12 12.05 6.76
C ALA A 94 -0.19 12.07 8.27
N ARG A 95 0.56 11.30 9.07
CA ARG A 95 0.34 11.17 10.52
C ARG A 95 1.13 12.21 11.33
N TYR A 96 2.31 12.57 10.85
CA TYR A 96 3.20 13.52 11.49
C TYR A 96 3.47 14.67 10.54
N PRO A 97 2.50 15.60 10.36
CA PRO A 97 2.76 16.80 9.60
C PRO A 97 3.92 17.54 10.27
N ASP A 98 4.89 17.94 9.45
CA ASP A 98 5.91 18.86 9.89
C ASP A 98 5.24 20.19 10.29
N TYR A 99 5.93 21.01 11.09
CA TYR A 99 5.35 22.27 11.59
C TYR A 99 4.87 23.19 10.45
N LYS A 100 5.48 23.09 9.26
CA LYS A 100 5.11 23.87 8.08
C LYS A 100 4.06 23.20 7.19
N GLN A 101 3.60 21.99 7.53
CA GLN A 101 2.64 21.20 6.75
C GLN A 101 3.02 21.04 5.27
N GLU A 102 4.31 20.92 4.97
CA GLU A 102 4.84 20.83 3.61
C GLU A 102 4.22 19.66 2.84
N PHE A 103 3.99 18.53 3.51
CA PHE A 103 3.31 17.38 2.89
C PHE A 103 1.85 17.67 2.54
N TYR A 104 1.11 18.32 3.43
CA TYR A 104 -0.28 18.71 3.16
C TYR A 104 -0.35 19.66 1.97
N HIS A 105 0.53 20.65 1.91
CA HIS A 105 0.60 21.60 0.78
C HIS A 105 1.05 20.93 -0.53
N LYS A 106 1.91 19.91 -0.45
CA LYS A 106 2.32 19.10 -1.61
C LYS A 106 1.16 18.26 -2.15
N CYS A 107 0.26 17.78 -1.28
CA CYS A 107 -0.92 16.99 -1.64
C CYS A 107 -2.00 17.85 -2.30
N ASN A 108 -1.70 18.41 -3.48
CA ASN A 108 -2.69 19.01 -4.36
C ASN A 108 -3.32 17.98 -5.29
N LEU A 109 -4.39 18.38 -6.00
CA LEU A 109 -5.14 17.51 -6.90
C LEU A 109 -4.24 16.73 -7.88
N ASN A 110 -3.32 17.43 -8.58
CA ASN A 110 -2.47 16.81 -9.59
C ASN A 110 -1.52 15.78 -8.97
N PHE A 111 -0.80 16.18 -7.91
CA PHE A 111 0.14 15.29 -7.23
C PHE A 111 -0.57 14.04 -6.68
N THR A 112 -1.74 14.22 -6.07
CA THR A 112 -2.51 13.14 -5.49
C THR A 112 -3.11 12.24 -6.56
N GLN A 113 -3.59 12.79 -7.67
CA GLN A 113 -4.09 12.01 -8.80
C GLN A 113 -2.98 11.14 -9.43
N ASP A 114 -1.79 11.70 -9.63
CA ASP A 114 -0.64 10.97 -10.15
C ASP A 114 -0.19 9.87 -9.19
N SER A 115 -0.18 10.16 -7.89
CA SER A 115 0.16 9.18 -6.85
C SER A 115 -0.88 8.06 -6.77
N ILE A 116 -2.18 8.38 -6.87
CA ILE A 116 -3.27 7.38 -6.91
C ILE A 116 -3.12 6.49 -8.15
N LYS A 117 -2.75 7.05 -9.30
CA LYS A 117 -2.51 6.25 -10.51
C LYS A 117 -1.42 5.20 -10.27
N LYS A 118 -0.28 5.59 -9.69
CA LYS A 118 0.79 4.66 -9.32
C LYS A 118 0.31 3.58 -8.32
N ILE A 119 -0.47 3.98 -7.32
CA ILE A 119 -1.05 3.04 -6.34
C ILE A 119 -1.99 2.04 -7.02
N LYS A 120 -2.81 2.48 -7.99
CA LYS A 120 -3.70 1.61 -8.75
C LYS A 120 -2.92 0.58 -9.58
N GLU A 121 -1.95 1.04 -10.36
CA GLU A 121 -1.11 0.19 -11.20
C GLU A 121 -0.36 -0.85 -10.34
N LEU A 122 0.22 -0.40 -9.22
CA LEU A 122 0.91 -1.30 -8.28
C LEU A 122 -0.05 -2.28 -7.61
N ARG A 123 -1.24 -1.83 -7.18
CA ARG A 123 -2.29 -2.68 -6.62
C ARG A 123 -2.69 -3.79 -7.58
N GLU A 124 -2.98 -3.44 -8.83
CA GLU A 124 -3.36 -4.39 -9.88
C GLU A 124 -2.26 -5.42 -10.10
N TRP A 125 -1.01 -4.96 -10.25
CA TRP A 125 0.15 -5.85 -10.40
C TRP A 125 0.29 -6.84 -9.23
N ILE A 126 0.20 -6.38 -7.99
CA ILE A 126 0.27 -7.23 -6.80
C ILE A 126 -0.89 -8.25 -6.78
N ILE A 127 -2.10 -7.85 -7.15
CA ILE A 127 -3.26 -8.76 -7.22
C ILE A 127 -3.03 -9.87 -8.24
N THR A 128 -2.47 -9.57 -9.41
CA THR A 128 -2.16 -10.62 -10.40
C THR A 128 -1.24 -11.70 -9.84
N MET A 129 -0.31 -11.35 -8.95
CA MET A 129 0.55 -12.35 -8.31
C MET A 129 -0.18 -13.24 -7.31
N ILE A 130 -1.20 -12.69 -6.63
CA ILE A 130 -2.00 -13.44 -5.67
C ILE A 130 -2.95 -14.41 -6.39
N GLU A 131 -3.40 -14.08 -7.60
CA GLU A 131 -4.37 -14.88 -8.36
C GLU A 131 -3.72 -15.94 -9.27
N ASN A 132 -2.44 -15.78 -9.60
CA ASN A 132 -1.69 -16.69 -10.48
C ASN A 132 -0.92 -17.80 -9.72
N GLN A 133 -1.24 -18.06 -8.44
CA GLN A 133 -0.68 -19.15 -7.63
C GLN A 133 -1.78 -20.04 -7.07
#